data_AF-A0A2V6NF47-F1
#
_entry.id   AF-A0A2V6NF47-F1
#
_cell.length_a   1.000
_cell.length_b   1.000
_cell.length_c   1.000
_cell.angle_alpha   90.00
_cell.angle_beta   90.00
_cell.angle_gamma   90.00
#
_symmetry.space_group_name_H-M   'P 1'
#
loop_
_entity.id
_entity.type
_entity.pdbx_description
1 polymer ?
#
loop_
_entity_poly.entity_id
_entity_poly.type
_entity_poly.pdbx_seq_one_letter_code
_entity_poly.pdbx_strand_id
1 'polypeptide(L)'
;MEVDSMKQSQRIVKNAFFGIGSSVIGGVVYLATILTIAHAVSVTEFGKYSFVLAFAMFVSNIADSGLPRMLIREISKDREQLVPLVGAGASLIWVISGVMC
;
A
#
# COMPACT_ATOMS: atom_id res chain seq x y z
N MET A 1 5.32 0.74 -37.99
CA MET A 1 5.16 1.55 -36.77
C MET A 1 6.32 1.22 -35.87
N GLU A 2 7.34 2.08 -35.89
CA GLU A 2 8.55 1.93 -35.09
C GLU A 2 8.15 2.18 -33.63
N VAL A 3 8.06 1.11 -32.85
CA VAL A 3 7.91 1.21 -31.40
C VAL A 3 9.25 1.73 -30.91
N ASP A 4 9.34 3.05 -30.77
CA ASP A 4 10.51 3.75 -30.27
C ASP A 4 10.97 3.07 -28.97
N SER A 5 12.09 2.35 -29.05
CA SER A 5 12.63 1.55 -27.96
C SER A 5 13.17 2.50 -26.90
N MET A 6 12.29 2.94 -26.00
CA MET A 6 12.66 3.84 -24.89
C MET A 6 13.93 3.36 -24.21
N LYS A 7 14.89 4.27 -24.06
CA LYS A 7 16.16 4.00 -23.37
C LYS A 7 15.86 3.54 -21.94
N GLN A 8 16.63 2.59 -21.43
CA GLN A 8 16.44 2.04 -20.09
C GLN A 8 16.36 3.14 -19.01
N SER A 9 17.18 4.18 -19.11
CA SER A 9 17.14 5.35 -18.21
C SER A 9 15.78 6.07 -18.23
N GLN A 10 15.15 6.23 -19.40
CA GLN A 10 13.82 6.85 -19.50
C GLN A 10 12.74 5.97 -18.86
N ARG A 11 12.84 4.64 -18.99
CA ARG A 11 11.92 3.70 -18.33
C ARG A 11 12.05 3.75 -16.81
N ILE A 12 13.27 3.80 -16.29
CA ILE A 12 13.53 3.93 -14.84
C ILE A 12 12.93 5.22 -14.32
N VAL A 13 13.20 6.35 -14.97
CA VAL A 13 12.67 7.67 -14.57
C VAL A 13 11.15 7.68 -14.58
N LYS A 14 10.52 7.12 -15.62
CA LYS A 14 9.06 7.04 -15.69
C LYS A 14 8.49 6.21 -14.54
N ASN A 15 9.05 5.03 -14.26
CA ASN A 15 8.58 4.18 -13.16
C ASN A 15 8.80 4.84 -11.79
N ALA A 16 9.94 5.50 -11.58
CA ALA A 16 10.21 6.24 -10.36
C ALA A 16 9.21 7.38 -10.16
N PHE A 17 8.91 8.13 -11.23
CA PHE A 17 7.91 9.19 -11.19
C PHE A 17 6.52 8.66 -10.78
N PHE A 18 6.10 7.53 -11.37
CA PHE A 18 4.84 6.88 -10.97
C PHE A 18 4.86 6.41 -9.51
N GLY A 19 5.96 5.81 -9.03
CA GLY A 19 6.08 5.35 -7.65
C GLY A 19 6.10 6.48 -6.61
N ILE A 20 6.77 7.60 -6.93
CA ILE A 20 6.74 8.81 -6.10
C ILE A 20 5.33 9.41 -6.11
N GLY A 21 4.73 9.54 -7.30
CA GLY A 21 3.37 10.06 -7.46
C GLY A 21 2.34 9.28 -6.65
N SER A 22 2.39 7.94 -6.68
CA SER A 22 1.49 7.11 -5.87
C SER A 22 1.70 7.31 -4.37
N SER A 23 2.95 7.50 -3.93
CA SER A 23 3.28 7.72 -2.52
C SER A 23 2.75 9.08 -2.03
N VAL A 24 2.86 10.12 -2.86
CA VAL A 24 2.33 11.46 -2.57
C VAL A 24 0.80 11.41 -2.46
N ILE A 25 0.12 10.77 -3.41
CA ILE A 25 -1.34 10.63 -3.38
C ILE A 25 -1.79 9.90 -2.11
N GLY A 26 -1.13 8.78 -1.76
CA GLY A 26 -1.42 8.05 -0.54
C GLY A 26 -1.23 8.91 0.72
N GLY A 27 -0.15 9.69 0.78
CA GLY A 27 0.12 10.62 1.87
C GLY A 27 -0.94 11.72 2.01
N VAL A 28 -1.40 12.29 0.89
CA VAL A 28 -2.46 13.30 0.88
C VAL A 28 -3.78 12.73 1.37
N VAL A 29 -4.15 11.53 0.91
CA VAL A 29 -5.38 10.84 1.37
C VAL A 29 -5.31 10.52 2.86
N TYR A 30 -4.16 10.03 3.33
CA TYR A 30 -3.94 9.74 4.75
C TYR A 30 -4.05 11.01 5.61
N LEU A 31 -3.39 12.09 5.18
CA LEU A 31 -3.45 13.38 5.88
C LEU A 31 -4.89 13.94 5.92
N ALA A 32 -5.58 13.94 4.79
CA ALA A 32 -6.98 14.39 4.72
C ALA A 32 -7.87 13.59 5.67
N THR A 33 -7.69 12.27 5.73
CA THR A 33 -8.44 11.38 6.64
C THR A 33 -8.20 11.76 8.10
N ILE A 34 -6.94 11.95 8.52
CA ILE A 34 -6.62 12.35 9.89
C ILE A 34 -7.20 13.72 10.22
N LEU A 35 -7.10 14.70 9.31
CA LEU A 35 -7.65 16.04 9.52
C LEU A 35 -9.18 16.01 9.68
N THR A 36 -9.88 15.23 8.86
CA THR A 36 -11.34 15.05 8.96
C THR A 36 -11.72 14.44 10.32
N ILE A 37 -11.01 13.40 10.76
CA ILE A 37 -11.29 12.75 12.05
C ILE A 37 -11.00 13.73 13.20
N ALA A 38 -9.85 14.40 13.18
CA ALA A 38 -9.45 15.37 14.21
C ALA A 38 -10.46 16.52 14.36
N HIS A 39 -11.08 16.96 13.26
CA HIS A 39 -12.13 17.98 13.29
C HIS A 39 -13.49 17.45 13.77
N ALA A 40 -13.76 16.15 13.61
CA ALA A 40 -15.05 15.55 13.92
C ALA A 40 -15.17 15.08 15.38
N VAL A 41 -14.05 14.88 16.09
CA VAL A 41 -14.04 14.28 17.43
C VAL A 41 -13.40 15.20 18.48
N SER A 42 -13.69 14.95 19.75
CA SER A 42 -13.05 15.65 20.85
C SER A 42 -11.57 15.22 21.00
N VAL A 43 -10.75 16.04 21.66
CA VAL A 43 -9.32 15.77 21.87
C VAL A 43 -9.07 14.40 22.53
N THR A 44 -9.91 14.02 23.49
CA THR A 44 -9.81 12.72 24.18
C THR A 44 -10.08 11.55 23.25
N GLU A 45 -11.09 11.64 22.39
CA GLU A 45 -11.42 10.60 21.41
C GLU A 45 -10.37 10.52 20.30
N PHE A 46 -9.81 11.66 19.88
CA PHE A 46 -8.69 11.69 18.94
C PHE A 46 -7.45 10.98 19.49
N GLY A 47 -7.18 11.12 20.80
CA GLY A 47 -6.10 10.40 21.48
C GLY A 47 -6.29 8.87 21.43
N LYS A 48 -7.50 8.39 21.71
CA LYS A 48 -7.83 6.96 21.61
C LYS A 48 -7.69 6.45 20.18
N TYR A 49 -8.22 7.20 19.21
CA TYR A 49 -8.08 6.89 17.79
C TYR A 49 -6.61 6.78 17.38
N SER A 50 -5.79 7.77 17.75
CA SER A 50 -4.36 7.81 17.39
C SER A 50 -3.60 6.63 18.00
N PHE A 51 -3.93 6.23 19.23
CA PHE A 51 -3.35 5.06 19.87
C PHE A 51 -3.71 3.76 19.13
N VAL A 52 -4.99 3.55 18.85
CA VAL A 52 -5.47 2.37 18.12
C VAL A 52 -4.89 2.33 16.71
N LEU A 53 -4.83 3.47 16.02
CA LEU A 53 -4.26 3.58 14.68
C LEU A 53 -2.77 3.22 14.67
N ALA A 54 -1.99 3.74 15.61
CA ALA A 54 -0.56 3.42 15.71
C ALA A 54 -0.34 1.93 16.01
N PHE A 55 -1.15 1.35 16.91
CA PHE A 55 -1.12 -0.08 17.20
C PHE A 55 -1.49 -0.91 15.95
N ALA A 56 -2.58 -0.55 15.26
CA ALA A 56 -2.99 -1.20 14.03
C ALA A 56 -1.89 -1.13 12.96
N MET A 57 -1.26 0.04 12.76
CA MET A 57 -0.14 0.18 11.82
C MET A 57 1.04 -0.73 12.17
N PHE A 58 1.35 -0.90 13.45
CA PHE A 58 2.39 -1.82 13.89
C PHE A 58 2.03 -3.28 13.57
N VAL A 59 0.83 -3.72 13.94
CA VAL A 59 0.35 -5.09 13.67
C VAL A 59 0.26 -5.34 12.17
N SER A 60 -0.25 -4.39 11.38
CA SER A 60 -0.33 -4.51 9.93
C SER A 60 1.03 -4.73 9.27
N ASN A 61 2.10 -4.09 9.76
CA ASN A 61 3.45 -4.34 9.22
C ASN A 61 3.89 -5.81 9.43
N ILE A 62 3.50 -6.42 10.55
CA ILE A 62 3.79 -7.83 10.83
C ILE A 62 2.84 -8.72 10.01
N ALA A 63 1.55 -8.41 9.95
CA ALA A 63 0.56 -9.20 9.23
C ALA A 63 0.85 -9.23 7.72
N ASP A 64 1.31 -8.11 7.15
CA ASP A 64 1.72 -8.06 5.75
C ASP A 64 3.02 -8.84 5.51
N SER A 65 3.93 -8.95 6.48
CA SER A 65 5.17 -9.75 6.42
C SER A 65 6.02 -9.57 5.14
N GLY A 66 5.85 -8.45 4.42
CA GLY A 66 6.49 -8.22 3.12
C GLY A 66 5.84 -8.94 1.92
N LEU A 67 4.74 -9.67 2.12
CA LEU A 67 3.97 -10.36 1.07
C LEU A 67 3.59 -9.42 -0.10
N PRO A 68 3.09 -8.19 0.12
CA PRO A 68 2.78 -7.29 -0.99
C PRO A 68 3.99 -7.03 -1.91
N ARG A 69 5.19 -6.96 -1.33
CA ARG A 69 6.44 -6.71 -2.06
C ARG A 69 6.85 -7.92 -2.89
N MET A 70 6.62 -9.13 -2.37
CA MET A 70 6.82 -10.38 -3.13
C MET A 70 5.81 -10.50 -4.28
N LEU A 71 4.54 -10.17 -4.05
CA LEU A 71 3.49 -10.20 -5.08
C LEU A 71 3.81 -9.26 -6.24
N ILE A 72 4.20 -8.01 -5.95
CA ILE A 72 4.62 -7.05 -6.98
C ILE A 72 5.75 -7.61 -7.84
N ARG A 73 6.72 -8.31 -7.21
CA ARG A 73 7.84 -8.94 -7.93
C ARG A 73 7.36 -10.03 -8.89
N GLU A 74 6.46 -10.92 -8.46
CA GLU A 74 5.98 -12.00 -9.33
C GLU A 74 5.06 -11.49 -10.44
N ILE A 75 4.15 -10.56 -10.13
CA ILE A 75 3.27 -9.93 -11.13
C ILE A 75 4.07 -9.16 -12.19
N SER A 76 5.25 -8.63 -11.82
CA SER A 76 6.15 -7.97 -12.76
C SER A 76 6.83 -8.94 -13.72
N LYS A 77 6.99 -10.22 -13.35
CA LYS A 77 7.55 -11.25 -14.25
C LYS A 77 6.49 -11.81 -15.18
N ASP A 78 5.31 -12.13 -14.63
CA ASP A 78 4.20 -12.69 -15.39
C ASP A 78 2.90 -11.95 -15.04
N ARG A 79 2.43 -11.16 -16.00
CA ARG A 79 1.25 -10.31 -15.84
C ARG A 79 -0.05 -11.08 -16.00
N GLU A 80 -0.04 -12.25 -16.64
CA GLU A 80 -1.24 -13.07 -16.85
C GLU A 80 -1.70 -13.71 -15.53
N GLN A 81 -0.76 -13.92 -14.60
CA GLN A 81 -1.03 -14.48 -13.29
C GLN A 81 -1.48 -13.43 -12.24
N LEU A 82 -1.75 -12.18 -12.65
CA LEU A 82 -2.09 -11.10 -11.74
C LEU A 82 -3.31 -11.43 -10.86
N VAL A 83 -4.41 -11.86 -11.47
CA VAL A 83 -5.67 -12.15 -10.76
C VAL A 83 -5.49 -13.27 -9.72
N PRO A 84 -4.98 -14.46 -10.07
CA PRO A 84 -4.81 -15.53 -9.09
C PRO A 84 -3.78 -15.20 -7.99
N LEU A 85 -2.65 -14.55 -8.32
CA LEU A 85 -1.66 -14.19 -7.29
C LEU A 85 -2.16 -13.12 -6.32
N VAL A 86 -2.83 -12.09 -6.82
CA VAL A 86 -3.36 -11.02 -5.95
C VAL A 86 -4.47 -11.57 -5.06
N GLY A 87 -5.35 -12.43 -5.58
CA GLY A 87 -6.40 -13.06 -4.78
C GLY A 87 -5.84 -13.97 -3.67
N ALA A 88 -4.89 -14.83 -4.00
CA ALA A 88 -4.24 -15.71 -3.03
C ALA A 88 -3.44 -14.91 -1.99
N GLY A 89 -2.70 -13.89 -2.43
CA GLY A 89 -1.93 -13.04 -1.53
C GLY A 89 -2.81 -12.21 -0.59
N ALA A 90 -3.88 -11.61 -1.10
CA ALA A 90 -4.82 -10.82 -0.30
C ALA A 90 -5.56 -11.69 0.72
N SER A 91 -6.02 -12.87 0.32
CA SER A 91 -6.68 -13.81 1.25
C SER A 91 -5.74 -14.29 2.35
N LEU A 92 -4.48 -14.58 2.04
CA LEU A 92 -3.47 -14.95 3.04
C LEU A 92 -3.23 -13.81 4.05
N ILE A 93 -3.04 -12.57 3.57
CA ILE A 93 -2.88 -11.39 4.44
C ILE A 93 -4.10 -11.24 5.35
N TRP A 94 -5.30 -11.46 4.82
CA TRP A 94 -6.54 -11.39 5.59
C TRP A 94 -6.61 -12.43 6.70
N VAL A 95 -6.24 -13.68 6.40
CA VAL A 95 -6.18 -14.76 7.40
C VAL A 95 -5.15 -14.44 8.48
N ILE A 96 -3.96 -13.99 8.10
CA ILE A 96 -2.91 -13.61 9.07
C ILE A 96 -3.39 -12.45 9.95
N SER A 97 -4.00 -11.42 9.34
CA SER A 97 -4.53 -10.27 10.08
C SER A 97 -5.64 -10.68 11.05
N GLY A 98 -6.55 -11.55 10.63
CA GLY A 98 -7.64 -12.05 11.47
C GLY A 98 -7.21 -13.00 12.59
N VAL A 99 -6.00 -13.55 12.53
CA VAL A 99 -5.39 -14.32 13.65
C VAL A 99 -4.70 -13.39 14.65
N MET A 100 -4.19 -12.23 14.20
CA MET A 100 -3.49 -11.26 15.06
C MET A 100 -4.42 -10.27 15.77
N CYS A 101 -5.56 -9.95 15.18
CA CYS A 101 -6.58 -9.04 15.72
C CYS A 101 -7.71 -9.81 16.41
#